data_AF-A0A529NPB9-F1
#
_entry.id   AF-A0A529NPB9-F1
#
_cell.length_a   1.000
_cell.length_b   1.000
_cell.length_c   1.000
_cell.angle_alpha   90.00
_cell.angle_beta   90.00
_cell.angle_gamma   90.00
#
_symmetry.space_group_name_H-M   'P 1'
#
loop_
_entity.id
_entity.type
_entity.pdbx_description
1 polymer ?
#
loop_
_entity_poly.entity_id
_entity_poly.type
_entity_poly.pdbx_seq_one_letter_code
_entity_poly.pdbx_strand_id
1 'polypeptide(L)' 'MWRIPPELDVLIKVLNDYCARQHVADEDERERIAVKVMALFGRGVSDPVLLSAELERGSV' A
#
# COMPACT_ATOMS: atom_id res chain seq x y z
N MET A 1 19.71 -9.23 -13.35
CA MET A 1 19.25 -8.27 -12.32
C MET A 1 17.84 -7.84 -12.71
N TRP A 2 16.81 -8.26 -11.97
CA TRP A 2 15.44 -7.79 -12.23
C TRP A 2 15.36 -6.31 -11.82
N ARG A 3 14.90 -5.43 -12.72
CA ARG A 3 14.56 -4.04 -12.36
C ARG A 3 13.10 -4.04 -11.91
N ILE A 4 12.86 -3.66 -10.67
CA ILE A 4 11.52 -3.39 -10.18
C ILE A 4 11.07 -2.06 -10.81
N PRO A 5 9.86 -1.98 -11.40
CA PRO A 5 9.32 -0.71 -11.87
C PRO A 5 9.20 0.28 -10.69
N PRO A 6 9.52 1.58 -10.86
CA PRO A 6 9.43 2.58 -9.79
C PRO A 6 8.06 2.63 -9.11
N GLU A 7 7.00 2.37 -9.86
CA GLU A 7 5.63 2.28 -9.35
C GLU A 7 5.46 1.10 -8.39
N LEU A 8 6.08 -0.04 -8.70
CA LEU A 8 6.03 -1.22 -7.84
C LEU A 8 6.84 -0.98 -6.55
N ASP A 9 7.95 -0.25 -6.61
CA ASP A 9 8.69 0.19 -5.40
C ASP A 9 7.83 1.06 -4.49
N VAL A 10 7.07 2.00 -5.06
CA VAL A 10 6.13 2.85 -4.31
C VAL A 10 5.06 2.00 -3.62
N LEU A 11 4.41 1.09 -4.36
CA LEU A 11 3.35 0.23 -3.83
C LEU A 11 3.87 -0.67 -2.69
N ILE A 12 5.05 -1.28 -2.87
CA ILE A 12 5.69 -2.12 -1.86
C ILE A 12 6.01 -1.31 -0.61
N LYS A 13 6.56 -0.10 -0.78
CA LYS A 13 6.90 0.78 0.34
C LYS A 13 5.66 1.15 1.15
N VAL A 14 4.59 1.61 0.49
CA VAL A 14 3.35 1.99 1.16
C VAL A 14 2.75 0.82 1.94
N LEU A 15 2.68 -0.36 1.31
CA LEU A 15 2.15 -1.56 1.95
C LEU A 15 2.96 -1.92 3.21
N ASN A 16 4.28 -1.99 3.08
CA ASN A 16 5.17 -2.35 4.20
C ASN A 16 5.07 -1.34 5.35
N ASP A 17 5.12 -0.04 5.04
CA ASP A 17 5.06 1.01 6.05
C ASP A 17 3.70 1.05 6.76
N TYR A 18 2.61 0.79 6.04
CA TYR A 18 1.27 0.70 6.62
C TYR A 18 1.14 -0.52 7.54
N CYS A 19 1.47 -1.72 7.04
CA CYS A 19 1.38 -2.95 7.84
C CYS A 19 2.27 -2.88 9.09
N ALA A 20 3.48 -2.32 8.98
CA ALA A 20 4.37 -2.15 10.13
C ALA A 20 3.77 -1.22 11.19
N ARG A 21 3.16 -0.09 10.79
CA ARG A 21 2.53 0.87 11.72
C ARG A 21 1.25 0.34 12.36
N GLN A 22 0.45 -0.41 11.61
CA GLN A 22 -0.81 -0.99 12.10
C GLN A 22 -0.62 -2.36 12.78
N HIS A 23 0.63 -2.83 12.92
CA HIS A 23 0.98 -4.14 13.48
C HIS A 23 0.27 -5.31 12.80
N VAL A 24 0.07 -5.22 11.48
CA VAL A 24 -0.54 -6.28 10.67
C VAL A 24 0.47 -7.40 10.48
N ALA A 25 0.21 -8.53 11.14
CA ALA A 25 1.02 -9.75 11.04
C ALA A 25 0.35 -10.85 10.21
N ASP A 26 -0.96 -10.74 10.00
CA ASP A 26 -1.75 -11.72 9.24
C ASP A 26 -1.56 -11.55 7.72
N GLU A 27 -1.31 -12.66 7.03
CA GLU A 27 -1.04 -12.66 5.58
C GLU A 27 -2.28 -12.29 4.78
N ASP A 28 -3.45 -12.82 5.15
CA ASP A 28 -4.71 -12.51 4.48
C ASP A 28 -5.08 -11.03 4.64
N GLU A 29 -4.85 -10.46 5.82
CA GLU A 29 -5.03 -9.03 6.06
C GLU A 29 -4.07 -8.19 5.22
N ARG A 30 -2.81 -8.58 5.15
CA ARG A 30 -1.81 -7.92 4.32
C ARG A 30 -2.19 -7.98 2.83
N GLU A 31 -2.74 -9.09 2.34
CA GLU A 31 -3.24 -9.21 0.98
C GLU A 31 -4.42 -8.25 0.73
N ARG A 32 -5.40 -8.19 1.65
CA ARG A 32 -6.52 -7.24 1.54
C ARG A 32 -6.03 -5.79 1.49
N ILE A 33 -5.02 -5.44 2.27
CA ILE A 33 -4.40 -4.11 2.23
C ILE A 33 -3.71 -3.88 0.89
N ALA A 34 -2.94 -4.85 0.38
CA ALA A 34 -2.28 -4.74 -0.93
C ALA A 34 -3.29 -4.44 -2.05
N VAL A 35 -4.44 -5.12 -2.05
CA VAL A 35 -5.54 -4.84 -3.01
C VAL A 35 -6.06 -3.40 -2.86
N LYS A 36 -6.24 -2.90 -1.64
CA LYS A 36 -6.64 -1.50 -1.41
C LYS A 36 -5.60 -0.51 -1.93
N VAL A 37 -4.31 -0.73 -1.67
CA VAL A 37 -3.22 0.12 -2.18
C VAL A 37 -3.24 0.16 -3.71
N MET A 38 -3.33 -1.00 -4.37
CA MET A 38 -3.39 -1.09 -5.82
C MET A 38 -4.63 -0.41 -6.40
N ALA A 39 -5.79 -0.54 -5.74
CA ALA A 39 -7.02 0.12 -6.18
C ALA A 39 -6.93 1.66 -6.07
N LEU A 40 -6.30 2.20 -5.02
CA LEU A 40 -6.07 3.64 -4.87
C LEU A 40 -5.08 4.16 -5.93
N PHE A 41 -4.01 3.41 -6.18
CA PHE A 41 -3.04 3.73 -7.23
C PHE A 41 -3.68 3.74 -8.62
N GLY A 42 -4.52 2.74 -8.92
CA GLY A 42 -5.29 2.68 -10.16
C GLY A 42 -6.29 3.84 -10.34
N ARG A 43 -6.64 4.56 -9.28
CA ARG A 43 -7.46 5.80 -9.32
C ARG A 43 -6.62 7.07 -9.51
N GLY A 44 -5.31 6.95 -9.67
CA GLY A 44 -4.38 8.05 -9.90
C GLY A 44 -3.67 8.57 -8.64
N VAL A 45 -3.82 7.92 -7.49
CA VAL A 45 -3.09 8.30 -6.26
C VAL A 45 -1.72 7.64 -6.27
N SER A 46 -0.68 8.36 -6.69
CA SER A 46 0.68 7.83 -6.84
C SER A 46 1.66 8.27 -5.77
N ASP A 47 1.33 9.31 -4.99
CA ASP A 47 2.17 9.78 -3.89
C ASP A 47 2.06 8.81 -2.68
N PRO A 48 3.19 8.32 -2.13
CA PRO A 48 3.19 7.38 -1.01
C PRO A 48 2.48 7.91 0.24
N VAL A 49 2.58 9.21 0.53
CA VAL A 49 1.99 9.83 1.72
C VAL A 49 0.47 9.91 1.53
N LEU A 50 0.00 10.31 0.35
CA LEU A 50 -1.43 10.32 0.01
C LEU A 50 -2.03 8.92 0.02
N LEU A 51 -1.34 7.92 -0.53
CA LEU A 51 -1.79 6.52 -0.48
C LEU A 51 -1.97 6.05 0.97
N SER A 52 -1.00 6.32 1.85
CA SER A 52 -1.12 6.00 3.28
C SER A 52 -2.32 6.68 3.91
N ALA A 53 -2.51 7.98 3.65
CA ALA A 53 -3.60 8.73 4.26
C ALA A 53 -4.98 8.26 3.77
N GLU A 54 -5.11 7.83 2.49
CA GLU A 54 -6.34 7.24 1.96
C GLU A 54 -6.64 5.86 2.58
N LEU A 55 -5.62 5.03 2.82
CA LEU A 55 -5.78 3.74 3.50
C LEU A 55 -6.30 3.91 4.93
N GLU A 56 -5.78 4.91 5.64
CA GLU A 56 -6.23 5.25 7.00
C GLU A 56 -7.70 5.71 6.98
N ARG A 57 -8.09 6.54 6.00
CA ARG A 57 -9.47 7.00 5.83
C ARG A 57 -10.47 5.87 5.54
N GLY A 58 -10.07 4.89 4.73
CA GLY A 58 -10.92 3.76 4.34
C GLY A 58 -10.89 2.56 5.29
N SER A 59 -10.32 2.72 6.48
CA SER A 59 -10.24 1.66 7.51
C SER A 59 -11.16 1.92 8.72
N VAL A 60 -11.96 3.00 8.67
CA VAL A 60 -13.02 3.32 9.66
C VAL A 60 -14.37 2.74 9.21
#